data_AF-A0A7S0B2R9-F1
#
_entry.id   AF-A0A7S0B2R9-F1
#
_cell.length_a   1.000
_cell.length_b   1.000
_cell.length_c   1.000
_cell.angle_alpha   90.00
_cell.angle_beta   90.00
_cell.angle_gamma   90.00
#
_symmetry.space_group_name_H-M   'P 1'
#
loop_
_entity.id
_entity.type
_entity.pdbx_description
1 polymer ?
#
loop_
_entity_poly.entity_id
_entity_poly.type
_entity_poly.pdbx_seq_one_letter_code
_entity_poly.pdbx_strand_id
1 'polypeptide(L)'
;MAVGLQDPQAFTGGLFVQGSGRAFLDRKFVPLGRGDICVYRYDLHHGVEVQEGSRFELLLYFKDSPQSAADNSSPWYLKAAEAGDASAQYGWALSLIGQRDYGSARVWLDKACAQDHPEALYTQAEWAWEPPVGA
;
A
#
# COMPACT_ATOMS: atom_id res chain seq x y z
N MET A 1 10.31 -2.06 -0.84
CA MET A 1 11.29 -2.89 -1.58
C MET A 1 11.07 -4.34 -1.19
N ALA A 2 11.06 -5.25 -2.15
CA ALA A 2 10.91 -6.68 -1.92
C ALA A 2 12.16 -7.43 -2.43
N VAL A 3 12.65 -8.38 -1.64
CA VAL A 3 13.78 -9.26 -2.01
C VAL A 3 13.29 -10.70 -2.15
N GLY A 4 13.57 -11.31 -3.30
CA GLY A 4 13.29 -12.72 -3.55
C GLY A 4 14.25 -13.63 -2.78
N LEU A 5 13.71 -14.64 -2.09
CA LEU A 5 14.50 -15.57 -1.26
C LEU A 5 14.51 -17.00 -1.82
N GLN A 6 13.67 -17.27 -2.81
CA GLN A 6 13.39 -18.61 -3.35
C GLN A 6 13.49 -18.63 -4.87
N ASP A 7 13.50 -19.83 -5.44
CA ASP A 7 13.25 -20.04 -6.87
C ASP A 7 11.82 -19.56 -7.21
N PRO A 8 11.62 -18.73 -8.24
CA PRO A 8 10.29 -18.23 -8.60
C PRO A 8 9.33 -19.33 -9.08
N GLN A 9 9.83 -20.53 -9.39
CA GLN A 9 9.00 -21.70 -9.72
C GLN A 9 8.58 -22.52 -8.49
N ALA A 10 9.01 -22.16 -7.28
CA ALA A 10 8.67 -22.88 -6.05
C ALA A 10 7.23 -22.63 -5.54
N PHE A 11 6.51 -21.71 -6.16
CA PHE A 11 5.13 -21.34 -5.84
C PHE A 11 4.41 -20.82 -7.08
N THR A 12 3.08 -20.82 -7.05
CA THR A 12 2.24 -20.19 -8.10
C THR A 12 1.77 -18.82 -7.60
N GLY A 13 1.99 -17.77 -8.39
CA GLY A 13 1.69 -16.38 -8.03
C GLY A 13 2.96 -15.58 -7.73
N GLY A 14 2.89 -14.65 -6.77
CA GLY A 14 4.02 -13.85 -6.28
C GLY A 14 3.70 -12.38 -6.01
N LEU A 15 4.75 -11.56 -6.01
CA LEU A 15 4.62 -10.11 -6.05
C LEU A 15 3.96 -9.74 -7.37
N PHE A 16 2.87 -8.97 -7.34
CA PHE A 16 2.29 -8.36 -8.53
C PHE A 16 2.38 -6.85 -8.47
N VAL A 17 2.45 -6.23 -9.64
CA VAL A 17 2.27 -4.78 -9.83
C VAL A 17 1.00 -4.54 -10.65
N GLN A 18 0.39 -3.38 -10.44
CA GLN A 18 -0.86 -2.99 -11.07
C GLN A 18 -0.75 -1.55 -11.58
N GLY A 19 -1.10 -1.30 -12.85
CA GLY A 19 -0.72 -0.06 -13.54
C GLY A 19 -1.87 0.82 -14.02
N SER A 20 -3.08 0.28 -14.16
CA SER A 20 -4.19 0.96 -14.84
C SER A 20 -5.27 1.51 -13.90
N GLY A 21 -5.08 1.43 -12.58
CA GLY A 21 -6.09 1.80 -11.57
C GLY A 21 -7.34 0.90 -11.56
N ARG A 22 -7.50 -0.01 -12.54
CA ARG A 22 -8.66 -0.89 -12.69
C ARG A 22 -8.51 -2.21 -11.94
N ALA A 23 -8.45 -2.14 -10.61
CA ALA A 23 -8.50 -3.30 -9.70
C ALA A 23 -7.75 -4.57 -10.19
N PHE A 24 -8.15 -5.76 -9.75
CA PHE A 24 -7.46 -7.04 -9.98
C PHE A 24 -7.26 -7.46 -11.46
N LEU A 25 -7.78 -6.71 -12.44
CA LEU A 25 -7.84 -7.13 -13.85
C LEU A 25 -6.52 -6.98 -14.61
N ASP A 26 -5.60 -6.15 -14.13
CA ASP A 26 -4.32 -5.88 -14.82
C ASP A 26 -3.08 -6.22 -13.97
N ARG A 27 -3.26 -7.10 -12.97
CA ARG A 27 -2.14 -7.61 -12.17
C ARG A 27 -1.10 -8.27 -13.07
N LYS A 28 0.15 -7.84 -12.92
CA LYS A 28 1.32 -8.46 -13.56
C LYS A 28 2.25 -8.99 -12.49
N PHE A 29 2.41 -10.30 -12.45
CA PHE A 29 3.37 -10.94 -11.55
C PHE A 29 4.80 -10.63 -11.98
N VAL A 30 5.62 -10.24 -11.01
CA VAL A 30 7.05 -9.95 -11.18
C VAL A 30 7.81 -11.16 -10.65
N PRO A 31 8.42 -11.99 -11.53
CA PRO A 31 9.21 -13.12 -11.09
C PRO A 31 10.48 -12.59 -10.41
N LEU A 32 10.66 -12.93 -9.13
CA LEU A 32 11.84 -12.59 -8.34
C LEU A 32 12.48 -13.88 -7.86
N GLY A 33 13.68 -14.17 -8.37
CA GLY A 33 14.51 -15.25 -7.86
C GLY A 33 15.30 -14.86 -6.63
N ARG A 34 16.07 -15.83 -6.12
CA ARG A 34 16.90 -15.62 -4.93
C ARG A 34 17.93 -14.51 -5.19
N GLY A 35 17.84 -13.44 -4.40
CA GLY A 35 18.73 -12.28 -4.49
C GLY A 35 18.22 -11.17 -5.43
N ASP A 36 17.16 -11.40 -6.18
CA ASP A 36 16.54 -10.35 -6.99
C ASP A 36 15.85 -9.32 -6.08
N ILE A 37 15.97 -8.05 -6.46
CA ILE A 37 15.45 -6.92 -5.69
C ILE A 37 14.49 -6.13 -6.55
N CYS A 38 13.26 -5.94 -6.06
CA CYS A 38 12.29 -5.01 -6.63
C CYS A 38 12.18 -3.77 -5.75
N VAL A 39 12.63 -2.63 -6.27
CA VAL A 39 12.49 -1.31 -5.64
C VAL A 39 11.36 -0.56 -6.33
N TYR A 40 10.43 -0.04 -5.54
CA TYR A 40 9.29 0.73 -6.03
C TYR A 40 8.99 1.88 -5.06
N ARG A 41 8.37 2.93 -5.61
CA ARG A 41 7.89 4.08 -4.85
C ARG A 41 6.56 3.74 -4.17
N TYR A 42 6.15 4.57 -3.21
CA TYR A 42 4.90 4.36 -2.45
C TYR A 42 3.64 4.39 -3.33
N ASP A 43 3.70 5.04 -4.49
CA ASP A 43 2.59 5.24 -5.42
C ASP A 43 2.42 4.10 -6.43
N LEU A 44 3.30 3.08 -6.39
CA LEU A 44 3.10 1.88 -7.19
C LEU A 44 2.10 0.97 -6.49
N HIS A 45 0.94 0.73 -7.12
CA HIS A 45 0.03 -0.31 -6.68
C HIS A 45 0.67 -1.68 -6.88
N HIS A 46 0.82 -2.41 -5.78
CA HIS A 46 1.43 -3.72 -5.75
C HIS A 46 0.85 -4.54 -4.60
N GLY A 47 1.06 -5.84 -4.65
CA GLY A 47 0.64 -6.74 -3.57
C GLY A 47 1.24 -8.12 -3.76
N VAL A 48 0.82 -9.05 -2.91
CA VAL A 48 1.27 -10.43 -2.95
C VAL A 48 0.06 -11.33 -3.02
N GLU A 49 0.07 -12.26 -3.97
CA GLU A 49 -0.91 -13.31 -4.08
C GLU A 49 -0.18 -14.63 -4.29
N VAL A 50 -0.35 -15.59 -3.39
CA VAL A 50 0.21 -16.94 -3.50
C VAL A 50 -0.95 -17.89 -3.62
N GLN A 51 -1.06 -18.55 -4.76
CA GLN A 51 -2.15 -19.47 -5.08
C GLN A 51 -1.83 -20.89 -4.61
N GLU A 52 -0.57 -21.31 -4.79
CA GLU A 52 -0.07 -22.61 -4.35
C GLU A 52 1.36 -22.48 -3.82
N GLY A 53 1.69 -23.28 -2.81
CA GLY A 53 3.01 -23.29 -2.16
C GLY A 53 3.19 -22.20 -1.11
N SER A 54 4.45 -21.89 -0.80
CA SER A 54 4.82 -20.89 0.21
C SER A 54 5.89 -19.94 -0.33
N ARG A 55 5.65 -18.63 -0.14
CA ARG A 55 6.59 -17.56 -0.50
C ARG A 55 7.10 -16.87 0.75
N PHE A 56 8.42 -16.70 0.84
CA PHE A 56 9.12 -15.90 1.81
C PHE A 56 9.73 -14.68 1.12
N GLU A 57 9.56 -13.51 1.71
CA GLU A 57 10.18 -12.28 1.24
C GLU A 57 10.77 -11.49 2.39
N LEU A 58 11.75 -10.66 2.05
CA LEU A 58 12.21 -9.60 2.93
C LEU A 58 11.69 -8.27 2.39
N LEU A 59 10.88 -7.58 3.21
CA LEU A 59 10.39 -6.25 2.93
C LEU A 59 11.24 -5.21 3.66
N LEU A 60 11.68 -4.21 2.92
CA LEU A 60 12.45 -3.08 3.42
C LEU A 60 11.74 -1.79 3.03
N TYR A 61 11.43 -0.99 4.03
CA TYR A 61 10.81 0.33 3.91
C TYR A 61 11.85 1.40 4.13
N PHE A 62 11.94 2.35 3.21
CA PHE A 62 12.81 3.50 3.33
C PHE A 62 11.99 4.70 3.79
N LYS A 63 12.53 5.40 4.79
CA LYS A 63 11.97 6.63 5.32
C LYS A 63 12.98 7.75 5.04
N ASP A 64 12.47 8.98 4.97
CA ASP A 64 13.26 10.19 4.73
C ASP A 64 14.18 10.55 5.91
N SER A 65 13.85 10.12 7.13
CA SER A 65 14.65 10.39 8.32
C SER A 65 14.63 9.22 9.34
N PRO A 66 15.65 9.13 10.23
CA PRO A 66 15.65 8.18 11.34
C PRO A 66 14.44 8.35 12.27
N GLN A 67 13.98 9.60 12.48
CA GLN A 67 12.80 9.86 13.31
C GLN A 67 11.54 9.27 12.68
N SER A 68 11.35 9.45 11.37
CA SER A 68 10.22 8.86 10.66
C SER A 68 10.27 7.32 10.62
N ALA A 69 11.47 6.74 10.65
CA ALA A 69 11.63 5.30 10.87
C ALA A 69 11.27 4.88 12.30
N ALA A 70 11.72 5.63 13.31
CA ALA A 70 11.46 5.33 14.72
C ALA A 70 9.97 5.43 15.08
N ASP A 71 9.28 6.46 14.58
CA ASP A 71 7.87 6.72 14.90
C ASP A 71 6.90 6.05 13.92
N ASN A 72 7.43 5.33 12.92
CA ASN A 72 6.69 4.81 11.78
C ASN A 72 5.81 5.88 11.07
N SER A 73 6.29 7.13 11.03
CA SER A 73 5.59 8.23 10.38
C SER A 73 6.03 8.39 8.92
N SER A 74 5.24 9.14 8.14
CA SER A 74 5.54 9.44 6.74
C SER A 74 5.13 10.89 6.44
N PRO A 75 5.87 11.89 6.98
CA PRO A 75 5.45 13.30 6.95
C PRO A 75 5.34 13.87 5.52
N TRP A 76 6.01 13.27 4.54
CA TRP A 76 5.91 13.66 3.14
C TRP A 76 4.53 13.38 2.53
N TYR A 77 3.74 12.47 3.09
CA TYR A 77 2.41 12.18 2.56
C TYR A 77 1.52 13.41 2.59
N LEU A 78 1.56 14.22 3.66
CA LEU A 78 0.70 15.40 3.76
C LEU A 78 0.94 16.34 2.57
N LYS A 79 2.19 16.66 2.27
CA LYS A 79 2.54 17.55 1.16
C LYS A 79 2.10 16.99 -0.20
N ALA A 80 2.32 15.71 -0.45
CA ALA A 80 1.89 15.07 -1.70
C ALA A 80 0.36 14.95 -1.79
N ALA A 81 -0.30 14.66 -0.66
CA ALA A 81 -1.76 14.57 -0.56
C ALA A 81 -2.43 15.92 -0.84
N GLU A 82 -1.87 17.01 -0.29
CA GLU A 82 -2.27 18.39 -0.57
C GLU A 82 -2.08 18.77 -2.05
N ALA A 83 -1.07 18.20 -2.71
CA ALA A 83 -0.85 18.34 -4.15
C ALA A 83 -1.78 17.47 -5.02
N GLY A 84 -2.66 16.66 -4.42
CA GLY A 84 -3.66 15.87 -5.12
C GLY A 84 -3.30 14.40 -5.37
N ASP A 85 -2.12 13.94 -4.95
CA ASP A 85 -1.70 12.54 -5.12
C ASP A 85 -2.63 11.58 -4.34
N ALA A 86 -3.38 10.75 -5.06
CA ALA A 86 -4.38 9.85 -4.46
C ALA A 86 -3.75 8.82 -3.49
N SER A 87 -2.58 8.29 -3.82
CA SER A 87 -1.87 7.32 -2.96
C SER A 87 -1.32 7.98 -1.71
N ALA A 88 -0.87 9.24 -1.80
CA ALA A 88 -0.48 10.03 -0.65
C ALA A 88 -1.67 10.45 0.22
N GLN A 89 -2.82 10.77 -0.39
CA GLN A 89 -4.08 11.02 0.35
C GLN A 89 -4.48 9.80 1.16
N TYR A 90 -4.45 8.61 0.55
CA TYR A 90 -4.68 7.36 1.25
C TYR A 90 -3.62 7.10 2.34
N GLY A 91 -2.33 7.26 2.03
CA GLY A 91 -1.24 7.10 3.00
C GLY A 91 -1.31 8.07 4.19
N TRP A 92 -1.78 9.30 3.96
CA TRP A 92 -2.03 10.28 5.02
C TRP A 92 -3.25 9.90 5.85
N ALA A 93 -4.33 9.42 5.23
CA ALA A 93 -5.48 8.89 5.95
C ALA A 93 -5.07 7.73 6.88
N LEU A 94 -4.26 6.78 6.42
CA LEU A 94 -3.72 5.70 7.26
C LEU A 94 -2.89 6.24 8.44
N SER A 95 -2.13 7.31 8.22
CA SER A 95 -1.35 7.96 9.29
C SER A 95 -2.27 8.57 10.37
N LEU A 96 -3.41 9.17 9.98
CA LEU A 96 -4.42 9.70 10.89
C LEU A 96 -5.20 8.59 11.61
N ILE A 97 -5.49 7.48 10.92
CA ILE A 97 -6.11 6.28 11.52
C ILE A 97 -5.23 5.70 12.63
N GLY A 98 -3.91 5.61 12.40
CA GLY A 98 -2.96 5.18 13.44
C GLY A 98 -2.96 6.09 14.67
N GLN A 99 -3.30 7.38 14.49
CA GLN A 99 -3.48 8.36 15.56
C GLN A 99 -4.90 8.39 16.14
N ARG A 100 -5.81 7.55 15.62
CA ARG A 100 -7.23 7.49 15.95
C ARG A 100 -8.02 8.77 15.63
N ASP A 101 -7.52 9.60 14.72
CA ASP A 101 -8.25 10.75 14.18
C ASP A 101 -9.06 10.31 12.93
N TYR A 102 -10.12 9.56 13.19
CA TYR A 102 -10.96 8.99 12.12
C TYR A 102 -11.74 10.06 11.35
N GLY A 103 -12.08 11.17 11.99
CA GLY A 103 -12.78 12.29 11.36
C GLY A 103 -11.94 12.93 10.26
N SER A 104 -10.70 13.31 10.58
CA SER A 104 -9.77 13.83 9.58
C SER A 104 -9.40 12.75 8.56
N ALA A 105 -9.20 11.49 8.99
CA ALA A 105 -8.87 10.41 8.07
C ALA A 105 -9.94 10.20 7.00
N ARG A 106 -11.24 10.30 7.38
CA ARG A 106 -12.36 10.17 6.44
C ARG A 106 -12.30 11.21 5.32
N VAL A 107 -11.98 12.46 5.66
CA VAL A 107 -11.82 13.54 4.65
C VAL A 107 -10.74 13.21 3.62
N TRP A 108 -9.65 12.58 4.04
CA TRP A 108 -8.56 12.19 3.13
C TRP A 108 -8.88 10.90 2.35
N LEU A 109 -9.58 9.94 2.97
CA LEU A 109 -10.13 8.78 2.28
C LEU A 109 -11.09 9.19 1.17
N ASP A 110 -12.02 10.11 1.44
CA ASP A 110 -12.99 10.59 0.45
C ASP A 110 -12.31 11.19 -0.79
N LYS A 111 -11.22 11.95 -0.59
CA LYS A 111 -10.42 12.50 -1.70
C LYS A 111 -9.73 11.41 -2.52
N ALA A 112 -9.18 10.38 -1.88
CA ALA A 112 -8.56 9.26 -2.58
C ALA A 112 -9.62 8.42 -3.33
N CYS A 113 -10.77 8.16 -2.71
CA CYS A 113 -11.91 7.47 -3.33
C CYS A 113 -12.45 8.23 -4.54
N ALA A 114 -12.52 9.57 -4.49
CA ALA A 114 -12.96 10.39 -5.62
C ALA A 114 -12.03 10.29 -6.86
N GLN A 115 -10.84 9.72 -6.69
CA GLN A 115 -9.87 9.45 -7.75
C GLN A 115 -9.79 7.95 -8.08
N ASP A 116 -10.80 7.17 -7.67
CA ASP A 116 -10.88 5.71 -7.84
C ASP A 116 -9.71 4.93 -7.21
N HIS A 117 -9.09 5.45 -6.15
CA HIS A 117 -7.98 4.76 -5.47
C HIS A 117 -8.47 3.44 -4.85
N PRO A 118 -8.02 2.26 -5.32
CA PRO A 118 -8.62 0.97 -4.97
C PRO A 118 -8.60 0.65 -3.47
N GLU A 119 -7.47 0.89 -2.80
CA GLU A 119 -7.29 0.59 -1.40
C GLU A 119 -8.08 1.55 -0.49
N ALA A 120 -8.33 2.78 -0.95
CA ALA A 120 -9.16 3.74 -0.24
C ALA A 120 -10.64 3.35 -0.34
N LEU A 121 -11.09 2.96 -1.55
CA LEU A 121 -12.43 2.42 -1.77
C LEU A 121 -12.69 1.17 -0.92
N TYR A 122 -11.73 0.24 -0.88
CA TYR A 122 -11.80 -0.94 -0.02
C TYR A 122 -11.91 -0.55 1.46
N THR A 123 -11.02 0.31 1.94
CA THR A 123 -11.01 0.75 3.35
C THR A 123 -12.32 1.45 3.74
N GLN A 124 -12.87 2.28 2.86
CA GLN A 124 -14.13 2.96 3.10
C GLN A 124 -15.31 1.98 3.10
N ALA A 125 -15.31 0.96 2.23
CA ALA A 125 -16.32 -0.10 2.24
C ALA A 125 -16.27 -0.90 3.55
N GLU A 126 -15.08 -1.23 4.03
CA GLU A 126 -14.88 -1.89 5.32
C GLU A 126 -15.41 -1.01 6.47
N TRP A 127 -15.12 0.29 6.46
CA TRP A 127 -15.66 1.22 7.48
C TRP A 127 -17.17 1.40 7.43
N ALA A 128 -17.79 1.24 6.26
CA ALA A 128 -19.23 1.28 6.11
C ALA A 128 -19.90 0.02 6.68
N TRP A 129 -19.23 -1.13 6.52
CA TRP A 129 -19.67 -2.40 7.08
C TRP A 129 -19.43 -2.49 8.59
N GLU A 130 -18.21 -2.17 9.02
CA GLU A 130 -17.74 -2.20 10.40
C GLU A 130 -17.00 -0.89 10.73
N PRO A 131 -17.73 0.14 11.21
CA PRO A 131 -17.14 1.43 11.56
C PRO A 131 -16.07 1.31 12.65
N PRO A 132 -14.97 2.08 12.57
CA PRO A 132 -13.95 2.08 13.61
C PRO A 132 -14.53 2.51 14.95
N VAL A 133 -14.09 1.87 16.03
CA VAL A 133 -14.51 2.22 17.38
C VAL A 133 -14.02 3.63 17.73
N GLY A 134 -14.96 4.58 17.78
CA GLY A 134 -14.72 5.99 18.06
C GLY A 134 -14.66 6.90 16.82
N ALA A 135 -15.09 6.41 15.66
CA ALA A 135 -15.28 7.21 14.44
C ALA A 135 -16.60 7.98 14.40
#